data_AF-A0A1L9N644-F1
#
_entry.id   AF-A0A1L9N644-F1
#
_cell.length_a   1.000
_cell.length_b   1.000
_cell.length_c   1.000
_cell.angle_alpha   90.00
_cell.angle_beta   90.00
_cell.angle_gamma   90.00
#
_symmetry.space_group_name_H-M   'P 1'
#
loop_
_entity.id
_entity.type
_entity.pdbx_description
1 polymer ?
#
loop_
_entity_poly.entity_id
_entity_poly.type
_entity_poly.pdbx_seq_one_letter_code
_entity_poly.pdbx_strand_id
1 'polypeptide(L)'
;MMSLLTTYQPIITMDKDLGMAQKRRTIYLRPFILFYINSLIAELIFLVVGVFIMTGTRDLFYKVMWTLVFCPLGMGGAMGGLINCFIVDHYYGKKAAHFTGILSLLVLSACNYLCYNLDRHFGWFGANEHPMWFHWRYPMIWVVGYWNGLLLFTDKGQERLARLGL
;
A
#
# COMPACT_ATOMS: atom_id res chain seq x y z
N MET A 1 -6.53 -34.99 -28.89
CA MET A 1 -5.76 -34.70 -27.66
C MET A 1 -4.70 -33.66 -28.03
N MET A 2 -5.00 -32.38 -27.83
CA MET A 2 -4.16 -31.27 -28.30
C MET A 2 -3.14 -30.94 -27.20
N SER A 3 -1.87 -31.25 -27.47
CA SER A 3 -0.74 -30.89 -26.60
C SER A 3 -0.57 -29.36 -26.64
N LEU A 4 -0.96 -28.67 -25.57
CA LEU A 4 -0.55 -27.29 -25.32
C LEU A 4 0.94 -27.32 -24.98
N LEU A 5 1.80 -27.34 -26.00
CA LEU A 5 3.19 -26.94 -25.85
C LEU A 5 3.16 -25.47 -25.39
N THR A 6 3.33 -25.25 -24.08
CA THR A 6 3.57 -23.93 -23.52
C THR A 6 4.88 -23.40 -24.09
N THR A 7 4.77 -22.71 -25.23
CA THR A 7 5.86 -21.93 -25.81
C THR A 7 6.24 -20.87 -24.79
N TYR A 8 7.31 -21.10 -24.04
CA TYR A 8 7.90 -20.06 -23.21
C TYR A 8 8.21 -18.86 -24.10
N GLN A 9 7.56 -17.72 -23.84
CA GLN A 9 7.91 -16.46 -24.48
C GLN A 9 8.97 -15.77 -23.63
N PRO A 10 10.24 -15.70 -24.10
CA PRO A 10 11.25 -14.92 -23.42
C PRO A 10 10.82 -13.45 -23.35
N ILE A 11 10.81 -12.90 -22.13
CA ILE A 11 10.44 -11.49 -21.86
C ILE A 11 11.47 -10.53 -22.46
N ILE A 12 12.72 -10.97 -22.60
CA ILE A 12 13.82 -10.23 -23.22
C ILE A 12 14.36 -11.10 -24.34
N THR A 13 14.19 -10.65 -25.58
CA THR A 13 14.67 -11.35 -26.78
C THR A 13 15.95 -10.77 -27.33
N MET A 14 16.19 -9.47 -27.14
CA MET A 14 17.40 -8.77 -27.55
C MET A 14 17.84 -7.77 -26.47
N ASP A 15 19.11 -7.37 -26.46
CA ASP A 15 19.63 -6.35 -25.53
C ASP A 15 18.88 -5.00 -25.62
N LYS A 16 18.32 -4.71 -26.80
CA LYS A 16 17.50 -3.53 -27.08
C LYS A 16 16.18 -3.54 -26.29
N ASP A 17 15.68 -4.72 -25.93
CA ASP A 17 14.41 -4.90 -25.20
C ASP A 17 14.59 -4.73 -23.68
N LEU A 18 15.83 -4.79 -23.18
CA LEU A 18 16.14 -4.68 -21.76
C LEU A 18 15.59 -3.38 -21.15
N GLY A 19 15.79 -2.24 -21.82
CA GLY A 19 15.32 -0.95 -21.33
C GLY A 19 13.79 -0.85 -21.28
N MET A 20 13.09 -1.41 -22.27
CA MET A 20 11.63 -1.46 -22.27
C MET A 20 11.10 -2.40 -21.17
N ALA A 21 11.72 -3.57 -21.01
CA ALA A 21 11.35 -4.53 -19.96
C ALA A 21 11.57 -3.94 -18.55
N GLN A 22 12.69 -3.24 -18.33
CA GLN A 22 12.96 -2.51 -17.09
C GLN A 22 11.90 -1.44 -16.83
N LYS A 23 11.59 -0.60 -17.83
CA LYS A 23 10.56 0.43 -17.70
C LYS A 23 9.19 -0.16 -17.32
N ARG A 24 8.80 -1.27 -17.93
CA ARG A 24 7.54 -1.97 -17.58
C ARG A 24 7.57 -2.49 -16.14
N ARG A 25 8.67 -3.11 -15.71
CA ARG A 25 8.81 -3.57 -14.31
C ARG A 25 8.66 -2.43 -13.32
N THR A 26 9.27 -1.28 -13.59
CA THR A 26 9.14 -0.10 -12.74
C THR A 26 7.69 0.37 -12.63
N ILE A 27 6.93 0.35 -13.73
CA ILE A 27 5.50 0.73 -13.73
C ILE A 27 4.69 -0.15 -12.76
N TYR A 28 4.91 -1.46 -12.76
CA TYR A 28 4.17 -2.38 -11.88
C TYR A 28 4.73 -2.45 -10.44
N LEU A 29 5.99 -2.10 -10.21
CA LEU A 29 6.58 -2.07 -8.86
C LEU A 29 6.26 -0.77 -8.12
N ARG A 30 6.13 0.35 -8.82
CA ARG A 30 5.84 1.67 -8.22
C ARG A 30 4.64 1.67 -7.28
N PRO A 31 3.46 1.11 -7.65
CA PRO A 31 2.32 1.06 -6.74
C PRO A 31 2.62 0.31 -5.45
N PHE A 32 3.28 -0.86 -5.55
CA PHE A 32 3.67 -1.64 -4.38
C PHE A 32 4.58 -0.84 -3.45
N ILE A 33 5.68 -0.29 -3.98
CA ILE A 33 6.67 0.42 -3.16
C ILE A 33 6.07 1.67 -2.53
N LEU A 34 5.27 2.43 -3.30
CA LEU A 34 4.64 3.65 -2.80
C LEU A 34 3.67 3.36 -1.66
N PHE A 35 2.81 2.33 -1.79
CA PHE A 35 1.89 1.96 -0.73
C PHE A 35 2.62 1.32 0.46
N TYR A 36 3.66 0.54 0.24
CA TYR A 36 4.51 -0.02 1.30
C TYR A 36 5.15 1.09 2.15
N ILE A 37 5.83 2.06 1.52
CA ILE A 37 6.51 3.15 2.24
C ILE A 37 5.51 3.99 3.03
N ASN A 38 4.40 4.39 2.41
CA ASN A 38 3.37 5.17 3.11
C ASN A 38 2.75 4.40 4.27
N SER A 39 2.50 3.10 4.08
CA SER A 39 1.98 2.23 5.14
C SER A 39 2.98 2.10 6.28
N LEU A 40 4.26 1.91 5.98
CA LEU A 40 5.34 1.82 6.97
C LEU A 40 5.45 3.11 7.80
N ILE A 41 5.37 4.28 7.16
CA ILE A 41 5.39 5.58 7.86
C ILE A 41 4.17 5.71 8.78
N ALA A 42 2.98 5.37 8.28
CA ALA A 42 1.76 5.45 9.07
C ALA A 42 1.81 4.50 10.28
N GLU A 43 2.22 3.26 10.06
CA GLU A 43 2.36 2.26 11.12
C GLU A 43 3.45 2.61 12.14
N LEU A 44 4.55 3.26 11.72
CA LEU A 44 5.56 3.77 12.64
C LEU A 44 4.97 4.86 13.56
N ILE A 45 4.16 5.78 13.02
CA ILE A 45 3.47 6.79 13.82
C ILE A 45 2.51 6.12 14.81
N PHE A 46 1.74 5.12 14.37
CA PHE A 46 0.82 4.41 15.25
C PHE A 46 1.54 3.59 16.32
N LEU A 47 2.70 3.00 16.01
CA LEU A 47 3.53 2.32 16.99
C LEU A 47 4.04 3.30 18.06
N VAL A 48 4.56 4.46 17.64
CA VAL A 48 5.04 5.49 18.57
C VAL A 48 3.90 5.97 19.48
N VAL A 49 2.74 6.30 18.92
CA VAL A 49 1.58 6.72 19.72
C VAL A 49 1.10 5.59 20.64
N GLY A 50 1.01 4.37 20.12
CA GLY A 50 0.58 3.20 20.89
C GLY A 50 1.49 2.91 22.09
N VAL A 51 2.80 3.05 21.92
CA VAL A 51 3.80 2.81 22.98
C VAL A 51 3.89 3.96 23.96
N PHE A 52 4.00 5.21 23.50
CA PHE A 52 4.29 6.34 24.40
C PHE A 52 3.05 6.99 25.01
N ILE A 53 1.88 6.88 24.37
CA ILE A 53 0.68 7.59 24.80
C ILE A 53 -0.38 6.62 25.36
N MET A 54 -0.52 5.41 24.81
CA MET A 54 -1.68 4.56 25.08
C MET A 54 -1.38 3.38 26.03
N THR A 55 -0.57 2.42 25.60
CA THR A 55 -0.49 1.09 26.24
C THR A 55 0.90 0.73 26.75
N GLY A 56 1.89 1.62 26.57
CA GLY A 56 3.25 1.37 27.04
C GLY A 56 3.99 0.29 26.24
N THR A 57 5.03 -0.26 26.86
CA THR A 57 5.92 -1.29 26.29
C THR A 57 5.42 -2.73 26.47
N ARG A 58 4.21 -2.93 27.02
CA ARG A 58 3.60 -4.25 27.11
C ARG A 58 3.47 -4.85 25.70
N ASP A 59 3.83 -6.11 25.52
CA ASP A 59 3.73 -6.83 24.24
C ASP A 59 4.47 -6.14 23.06
N LEU A 60 5.55 -5.39 23.35
CA LEU A 60 6.28 -4.58 22.37
C LEU A 60 6.77 -5.38 21.16
N PHE A 61 7.24 -6.61 21.36
CA PHE A 61 7.70 -7.47 20.26
C PHE A 61 6.59 -7.70 19.23
N TYR A 62 5.38 -8.01 19.69
CA TYR A 62 4.23 -8.22 18.82
C TYR A 62 3.79 -6.94 18.13
N LYS A 63 3.79 -5.80 18.84
CA LYS A 63 3.52 -4.49 18.23
C LYS A 63 4.48 -4.21 17.09
N VAL A 64 5.78 -4.36 17.33
CA VAL A 64 6.84 -4.09 16.35
C VAL A 64 6.72 -5.03 15.15
N MET A 65 6.53 -6.33 15.36
CA MET A 65 6.38 -7.28 14.26
C MET A 65 5.12 -7.00 13.43
N TRP A 66 4.01 -6.69 14.09
CA TRP A 66 2.76 -6.36 13.42
C TRP A 66 2.89 -5.08 12.59
N THR A 67 3.38 -3.98 13.19
CA THR A 67 3.38 -2.65 12.57
C THR A 67 4.54 -2.43 11.60
N LEU A 68 5.70 -3.04 11.79
CA LEU A 68 6.88 -2.78 10.94
C LEU A 68 7.11 -3.85 9.86
N VAL A 69 6.58 -5.06 10.05
CA VAL A 69 6.81 -6.17 9.12
C VAL A 69 5.51 -6.56 8.44
N PHE A 70 4.55 -7.11 9.18
CA PHE A 70 3.37 -7.75 8.58
C PHE A 70 2.42 -6.74 7.95
N CYS A 71 2.05 -5.68 8.66
CA CYS A 71 1.03 -4.73 8.18
C CYS A 71 1.51 -3.93 6.96
N PRO A 72 2.71 -3.30 6.93
CA PRO A 72 3.16 -2.53 5.77
C PRO A 72 3.35 -3.41 4.54
N LEU A 73 3.90 -4.62 4.69
CA LEU A 73 4.04 -5.57 3.58
C LEU A 73 2.68 -6.05 3.07
N GLY A 74 1.75 -6.36 3.98
CA GLY A 74 0.40 -6.79 3.63
C GLY A 74 -0.39 -5.70 2.90
N MET A 75 -0.40 -4.48 3.44
CA MET A 75 -1.08 -3.33 2.84
C MET A 75 -0.43 -2.92 1.51
N GLY A 76 0.90 -2.85 1.45
CA GLY A 76 1.65 -2.55 0.23
C GLY A 76 1.43 -3.60 -0.87
N GLY A 77 1.46 -4.88 -0.49
CA GLY A 77 1.19 -6.02 -1.37
C GLY A 77 -0.23 -5.99 -1.93
N ALA A 78 -1.23 -5.89 -1.05
CA ALA A 78 -2.64 -5.88 -1.45
C ALA A 78 -2.96 -4.66 -2.32
N MET A 79 -2.59 -3.45 -1.89
CA MET A 79 -2.87 -2.24 -2.66
C MET A 79 -2.08 -2.19 -3.97
N GLY A 80 -0.79 -2.54 -3.96
CA GLY A 80 0.02 -2.61 -5.18
C GLY A 80 -0.56 -3.59 -6.20
N GLY A 81 -0.95 -4.78 -5.76
CA GLY A 81 -1.57 -5.80 -6.62
C GLY A 81 -2.92 -5.36 -7.18
N LEU A 82 -3.81 -4.80 -6.36
CA LEU A 82 -5.12 -4.33 -6.80
C LEU A 82 -5.00 -3.14 -7.76
N ILE A 83 -4.09 -2.20 -7.50
CA ILE A 83 -3.86 -1.07 -8.40
C ILE A 83 -3.31 -1.54 -9.74
N ASN A 84 -2.37 -2.49 -9.73
CA ASN A 84 -1.86 -3.10 -10.95
C ASN A 84 -2.96 -3.81 -11.75
N CYS A 85 -3.87 -4.52 -11.07
CA CYS A 85 -4.94 -5.27 -11.74
C CYS A 85 -6.06 -4.40 -12.29
N PHE A 86 -6.43 -3.32 -11.58
CA PHE A 86 -7.65 -2.57 -11.87
C PHE A 86 -7.40 -1.16 -12.44
N ILE A 87 -6.20 -0.60 -12.27
CA ILE A 87 -5.93 0.80 -12.58
C ILE A 87 -4.80 0.98 -13.59
N VAL A 88 -3.67 0.30 -13.36
CA VAL A 88 -2.53 0.34 -14.29
C VAL A 88 -2.98 -0.12 -15.67
N ASP A 89 -2.53 0.58 -16.71
CA ASP A 89 -2.90 0.41 -18.13
C ASP A 89 -4.38 0.67 -18.49
N HIS A 90 -5.27 0.82 -17.52
CA HIS A 90 -6.71 1.05 -17.74
C HIS A 90 -7.13 2.51 -17.58
N TYR A 91 -6.54 3.23 -16.63
CA TYR A 91 -6.91 4.60 -16.31
C TYR A 91 -5.67 5.49 -16.14
N TYR A 92 -5.82 6.78 -16.49
CA TYR A 92 -4.79 7.79 -16.29
C TYR A 92 -5.39 9.13 -15.82
N GLY A 93 -4.55 9.99 -15.27
CA GLY A 93 -4.92 11.33 -14.79
C GLY A 93 -5.74 11.31 -13.49
N LYS A 94 -6.51 12.39 -13.27
CA LYS A 94 -7.31 12.56 -12.04
C LYS A 94 -8.37 11.47 -11.83
N LYS A 95 -8.87 10.85 -12.91
CA LYS A 95 -9.83 9.74 -12.82
C LYS A 95 -9.19 8.52 -12.12
N ALA A 96 -7.97 8.16 -12.52
CA ALA A 96 -7.21 7.10 -11.86
C ALA A 96 -6.90 7.44 -10.40
N ALA A 97 -6.65 8.71 -10.10
CA ALA A 97 -6.43 9.16 -8.72
C ALA A 97 -7.68 8.97 -7.83
N HIS A 98 -8.87 9.34 -8.33
CA HIS A 98 -10.12 9.09 -7.61
C HIS A 98 -10.39 7.60 -7.41
N PHE A 99 -10.17 6.76 -8.44
CA PHE A 99 -10.32 5.32 -8.27
C PHE A 99 -9.33 4.74 -7.26
N THR A 100 -8.09 5.23 -7.25
CA THR A 100 -7.09 4.83 -6.25
C THR A 100 -7.54 5.21 -4.83
N GLY A 101 -8.09 6.41 -4.64
CA GLY A 101 -8.63 6.87 -3.37
C GLY A 101 -9.83 6.04 -2.89
N ILE A 102 -10.77 5.72 -3.79
CA ILE A 102 -11.92 4.85 -3.48
C ILE A 102 -11.45 3.45 -3.12
N LEU A 103 -10.54 2.86 -3.91
CA LEU A 103 -10.00 1.53 -3.66
C LEU A 103 -9.26 1.46 -2.33
N SER A 104 -8.45 2.49 -2.04
CA SER A 104 -7.76 2.63 -0.75
C SER A 104 -8.75 2.73 0.40
N LEU A 105 -9.82 3.52 0.24
CA LEU A 105 -10.87 3.60 1.24
C LEU A 105 -11.54 2.25 1.46
N LEU A 106 -11.91 1.50 0.42
CA LEU A 106 -12.56 0.19 0.60
C LEU A 106 -11.64 -0.83 1.28
N VAL A 107 -10.41 -0.97 0.77
CA VAL A 107 -9.48 -2.02 1.20
C VAL A 107 -8.86 -1.68 2.55
N LEU A 108 -8.27 -0.49 2.68
CA LEU A 108 -7.57 -0.11 3.91
C LEU A 108 -8.56 0.20 5.05
N SER A 109 -9.82 0.56 4.77
CA SER A 109 -10.83 0.63 5.84
C SER A 109 -11.16 -0.75 6.40
N ALA A 110 -11.24 -1.77 5.53
CA ALA A 110 -11.41 -3.15 5.98
C ALA A 110 -10.19 -3.61 6.80
N CYS A 111 -8.97 -3.32 6.34
CA CYS A 111 -7.75 -3.58 7.11
C CYS A 111 -7.75 -2.86 8.47
N ASN A 112 -8.11 -1.58 8.49
CA ASN A 112 -8.19 -0.80 9.73
C ASN A 112 -9.24 -1.35 10.69
N TYR A 113 -10.41 -1.76 10.17
CA TYR A 113 -11.46 -2.36 10.99
C TYR A 113 -11.03 -3.73 11.54
N LEU A 114 -10.29 -4.53 10.77
CA LEU A 114 -9.66 -5.75 11.27
C LEU A 114 -8.67 -5.44 12.39
N CYS A 115 -7.77 -4.47 12.21
CA CYS A 115 -6.81 -4.06 13.25
C CYS A 115 -7.52 -3.56 14.51
N TYR A 116 -8.61 -2.80 14.37
CA TYR A 116 -9.43 -2.36 15.50
C TYR A 116 -9.98 -3.56 16.29
N ASN A 117 -10.57 -4.56 15.61
CA ASN A 117 -11.13 -5.73 16.29
C ASN A 117 -10.05 -6.63 16.92
N LEU A 118 -8.93 -6.86 16.23
CA LEU A 118 -7.81 -7.59 16.80
C LEU A 118 -7.26 -6.86 18.03
N ASP A 119 -7.17 -5.55 17.97
CA ASP A 119 -6.67 -4.77 19.10
C ASP A 119 -7.64 -4.75 20.28
N ARG A 120 -8.96 -4.79 20.05
CA ARG A 120 -9.92 -4.97 21.14
C ARG A 120 -9.77 -6.31 21.85
N HIS A 121 -9.30 -7.34 21.14
CA HIS A 121 -9.04 -8.66 21.70
C HIS A 121 -7.69 -8.75 22.42
N PHE A 122 -6.63 -8.21 21.82
CA PHE A 122 -5.26 -8.33 22.34
C PHE A 122 -4.82 -7.16 23.25
N GLY A 123 -5.38 -5.97 23.08
CA GLY A 123 -5.08 -4.78 23.88
C GLY A 123 -3.71 -4.16 23.64
N TRP A 124 -3.22 -4.18 22.39
CA TRP A 124 -1.87 -3.73 22.04
C TRP A 124 -1.77 -2.21 21.77
N PHE A 125 -2.83 -1.56 21.29
CA PHE A 125 -2.81 -0.19 20.78
C PHE A 125 -3.95 0.67 21.33
N GLY A 126 -4.66 0.21 22.36
CA GLY A 126 -5.62 1.01 23.11
C GLY A 126 -6.99 1.16 22.45
N ALA A 127 -7.43 0.21 21.62
CA ALA A 127 -8.73 0.28 20.95
C ALA A 127 -9.93 0.28 21.89
N ASN A 128 -9.80 -0.26 23.10
CA ASN A 128 -10.87 -0.27 24.09
C ASN A 128 -11.00 1.10 24.79
N GLU A 129 -9.87 1.77 25.05
CA GLU A 129 -9.77 3.05 25.74
C GLU A 129 -9.95 4.24 24.78
N HIS A 130 -9.45 4.11 23.55
CA HIS A 130 -9.40 5.17 22.54
C HIS A 130 -9.94 4.74 21.17
N PRO A 131 -11.21 4.28 21.06
CA PRO A 131 -11.77 3.75 19.82
C PRO A 131 -11.77 4.76 18.66
N MET A 132 -11.96 6.05 18.97
CA MET A 132 -11.93 7.10 17.94
C MET A 132 -10.56 7.25 17.26
N TRP A 133 -9.46 6.80 17.90
CA TRP A 133 -8.12 6.78 17.31
C TRP A 133 -8.00 5.82 16.11
N PHE A 134 -8.89 4.84 15.99
CA PHE A 134 -8.96 3.96 14.84
C PHE A 134 -9.88 4.51 13.76
N HIS A 135 -10.99 5.14 14.13
CA HIS A 135 -11.99 5.60 13.15
C HIS A 135 -11.63 6.92 12.46
N TRP A 136 -10.85 7.81 13.09
CA TRP A 136 -10.40 9.04 12.41
C TRP A 136 -9.46 8.76 11.22
N ARG A 137 -8.94 7.53 11.12
CA ARG A 137 -8.06 7.10 10.03
C ARG A 137 -8.80 7.00 8.69
N TYR A 138 -10.13 6.82 8.67
CA TYR A 138 -10.86 6.63 7.41
C TYR A 138 -10.79 7.84 6.46
N PRO A 139 -11.01 9.10 6.91
CA PRO A 139 -10.73 10.27 6.09
C PRO A 139 -9.29 10.32 5.57
N MET A 140 -8.31 10.01 6.44
CA MET A 140 -6.90 10.02 6.08
C MET A 140 -6.58 8.97 5.00
N ILE A 141 -7.14 7.77 5.11
CA ILE A 141 -6.98 6.69 4.13
C ILE A 141 -7.41 7.15 2.73
N TRP A 142 -8.56 7.83 2.62
CA TRP A 142 -9.02 8.34 1.33
C TRP A 142 -8.09 9.42 0.77
N VAL A 143 -7.67 10.38 1.61
CA VAL A 143 -6.77 11.47 1.19
C VAL A 143 -5.43 10.92 0.71
N VAL A 144 -4.82 10.01 1.47
CA VAL A 144 -3.54 9.38 1.13
C VAL A 144 -3.69 8.53 -0.13
N GLY A 145 -4.78 7.76 -0.26
CA GLY A 145 -5.07 6.98 -1.47
C GLY A 145 -5.20 7.86 -2.71
N TYR A 146 -5.93 8.98 -2.62
CA TYR A 146 -6.05 9.94 -3.72
C TYR A 146 -4.70 10.58 -4.07
N TRP A 147 -3.92 10.96 -3.06
CA TRP A 147 -2.58 11.53 -3.26
C TRP A 147 -1.63 10.54 -3.93
N ASN A 148 -1.61 9.28 -3.49
CA ASN A 148 -0.85 8.21 -4.14
C ASN A 148 -1.29 8.01 -5.59
N GLY A 149 -2.59 8.09 -5.85
CA GLY A 149 -3.12 8.05 -7.20
C GLY A 149 -2.65 9.23 -8.06
N LEU A 150 -2.56 10.45 -7.51
CA LEU A 150 -1.98 11.59 -8.23
C LEU A 150 -0.50 11.36 -8.54
N LEU A 151 0.27 10.81 -7.60
CA LEU A 151 1.69 10.50 -7.79
C LEU A 151 1.89 9.43 -8.89
N LEU A 152 1.08 8.38 -8.89
CA LEU A 152 1.22 7.26 -9.82
C LEU A 152 0.70 7.57 -11.23
N PHE A 153 -0.37 8.35 -11.36
CA PHE A 153 -1.14 8.44 -12.60
C PHE A 153 -1.22 9.85 -13.21
N THR A 154 -0.38 10.79 -12.78
CA THR A 154 -0.28 12.12 -13.43
C THR A 154 1.16 12.43 -13.79
N ASP A 155 1.37 13.21 -14.86
CA ASP A 155 2.72 13.54 -15.34
C ASP A 155 3.56 14.22 -14.24
N LYS A 156 2.99 15.22 -13.57
CA LYS A 156 3.64 15.92 -12.44
C LYS A 156 3.92 14.98 -11.26
N GLY A 157 3.03 14.00 -11.04
CA GLY A 157 3.19 13.00 -9.98
C GLY A 157 4.35 12.06 -10.28
N GLN A 158 4.39 11.52 -11.49
CA GLN A 158 5.44 10.60 -11.93
C GLN A 158 6.80 11.28 -12.00
N GLU A 159 6.85 12.55 -12.38
CA GLU A 159 8.07 13.36 -12.33
C GLU A 159 8.59 13.49 -10.89
N ARG A 160 7.71 13.72 -9.91
CA ARG A 160 8.09 13.76 -8.49
C ARG A 160 8.59 12.40 -8.00
N LEU A 161 7.91 11.31 -8.35
CA LEU A 161 8.36 9.96 -8.00
C LEU A 161 9.75 9.68 -8.58
N ALA A 162 9.97 10.02 -9.85
CA ALA A 162 11.26 9.82 -10.50
C ALA A 162 12.39 10.58 -9.81
N ARG A 163 12.14 11.81 -9.32
CA ARG A 163 13.12 12.57 -8.52
C ARG A 163 13.44 11.92 -7.17
N LEU A 164 12.50 11.15 -6.61
CA LEU A 164 12.68 10.39 -5.38
C LEU A 164 13.30 9.00 -5.61
N GLY A 165 13.67 8.68 -6.86
CA GLY A 165 14.20 7.36 -7.23
C GLY A 165 13.14 6.27 -7.37
N LEU A 166 11.86 6.66 -7.44
CA LEU A 166 10.71 5.76 -7.62
C LEU A 166 10.16 5.80 -9.04
#